data_AF-A0A661Y245-F1
#
_entry.id   AF-A0A661Y245-F1
#
_cell.length_a   1.000
_cell.length_b   1.000
_cell.length_c   1.000
_cell.angle_alpha   90.00
_cell.angle_beta   90.00
_cell.angle_gamma   90.00
#
_symmetry.space_group_name_H-M   'P 1'
#
loop_
_entity.id
_entity.type
_entity.pdbx_description
1 polymer ?
#
loop_
_entity_poly.entity_id
_entity_poly.type
_entity_poly.pdbx_seq_one_letter_code
_entity_poly.pdbx_strand_id
1 'polypeptide(L)'
;MNLDHNDEIIKRRLAQKMKFLSNDIASLKEPTDEELRNYFKDHSEKYLTIYSYSLYQITFSPDKRENTFNDAVETLKRYPTASFEEMKDKGDKFPFSYFFDDVSANELGLQLVSKFPDALLNKEVNKWIGPIPSGFGHHLVYIT
;
A
#
# COMPACT_ATOMS: atom_id res chain seq x y z
N MET A 1 -13.63 -27.68 46.19
CA MET A 1 -12.67 -26.97 45.31
C MET A 1 -13.50 -26.27 44.23
N ASN A 2 -13.68 -24.95 44.35
CA ASN A 2 -14.51 -24.10 43.47
C ASN A 2 -13.80 -23.86 42.12
N LEU A 3 -13.95 -24.79 41.19
CA LEU A 3 -13.39 -24.69 39.83
C LEU A 3 -14.34 -24.01 38.82
N ASP A 4 -15.55 -23.62 39.22
CA ASP A 4 -16.55 -23.02 38.32
C ASP A 4 -16.52 -21.48 38.28
N HIS A 5 -15.75 -20.84 39.16
CA HIS A 5 -15.64 -19.39 39.19
C HIS A 5 -14.53 -18.95 38.24
N ASN A 6 -14.92 -18.24 37.17
CA ASN A 6 -14.04 -17.41 36.35
C ASN A 6 -13.21 -18.09 35.23
N ASP A 7 -13.71 -19.17 34.62
CA ASP A 7 -13.05 -19.76 33.44
C ASP A 7 -13.20 -18.83 32.21
N GLU A 8 -12.11 -18.13 31.86
CA GLU A 8 -12.02 -17.26 30.69
C GLU A 8 -12.31 -17.98 29.37
N ILE A 9 -12.02 -19.27 29.28
CA ILE A 9 -12.29 -20.06 28.07
C ILE A 9 -13.79 -20.21 27.87
N ILE A 10 -14.55 -20.47 28.94
CA ILE A 10 -16.01 -20.57 28.90
C ILE A 10 -16.63 -19.21 28.55
N LYS A 11 -16.16 -18.11 29.17
CA LYS A 11 -16.63 -16.76 28.85
C LYS A 11 -16.36 -16.39 27.39
N ARG A 12 -15.17 -16.69 26.87
CA ARG A 12 -14.81 -16.44 25.46
C ARG A 12 -15.67 -17.24 24.50
N ARG A 13 -15.93 -18.51 24.79
CA ARG A 13 -16.81 -19.37 23.96
C ARG A 13 -18.26 -18.90 23.99
N LEU A 14 -18.76 -18.46 25.14
CA LEU A 14 -20.10 -17.89 25.27
C LEU A 14 -20.23 -16.58 24.47
N ALA A 15 -19.24 -15.69 24.58
CA ALA A 15 -19.19 -14.44 23.83
C ALA A 15 -19.12 -14.70 22.31
N GLN A 16 -18.33 -15.68 21.86
CA GLN A 16 -18.30 -16.10 20.45
C GLN A 16 -19.65 -16.62 19.96
N LYS A 17 -20.33 -17.48 20.74
CA LYS A 17 -21.67 -17.97 20.39
C LYS A 17 -22.71 -16.85 20.33
N MET A 18 -22.68 -15.92 21.28
CA MET A 18 -23.55 -14.73 21.25
C MET A 18 -23.27 -13.85 20.04
N LYS A 19 -21.99 -13.65 19.69
CA LYS A 19 -21.61 -12.89 18.49
C LYS A 19 -22.10 -13.56 17.21
N PHE A 20 -22.03 -14.88 17.14
CA PHE A 20 -22.54 -15.66 16.01
C PHE A 20 -24.06 -15.49 15.84
N LEU A 21 -24.82 -15.70 16.93
CA LEU A 21 -26.27 -15.50 16.94
C LEU A 21 -26.67 -14.06 16.60
N SER A 22 -25.91 -13.07 17.10
CA SER A 22 -26.16 -11.66 16.79
C SER A 22 -25.91 -11.33 15.32
N ASN A 23 -24.88 -11.92 14.71
CA ASN A 23 -24.60 -11.72 13.28
C ASN A 23 -25.69 -12.37 12.40
N ASP A 24 -26.15 -13.57 12.75
CA ASP A 24 -27.24 -14.25 12.05
C ASP A 24 -28.55 -13.45 12.16
N ILE A 25 -28.86 -12.91 13.34
CA ILE A 25 -30.06 -12.08 13.54
C ILE A 25 -29.95 -10.75 12.78
N ALA A 26 -28.77 -10.13 12.74
CA ALA A 26 -28.54 -8.92 11.96
C ALA A 26 -28.69 -9.18 10.45
N SER A 27 -28.37 -10.38 9.98
CA SER A 27 -28.52 -10.77 8.57
C SER A 27 -29.97 -11.08 8.15
N LEU A 28 -30.90 -11.26 9.09
CA LEU A 28 -32.32 -11.49 8.80
C LEU A 28 -33.03 -10.25 8.23
N LYS A 29 -32.49 -9.05 8.47
CA LYS A 29 -33.02 -7.80 7.91
C LYS A 29 -32.03 -7.28 6.88
N GLU A 30 -32.33 -7.53 5.61
CA GLU A 30 -31.57 -6.91 4.53
C GLU A 30 -31.69 -5.38 4.62
N PRO A 31 -30.58 -4.63 4.43
CA PRO A 31 -30.64 -3.19 4.34
C PRO A 31 -31.54 -2.76 3.18
N THR A 32 -32.33 -1.73 3.40
CA THR A 32 -33.10 -1.10 2.33
C THR A 32 -32.17 -0.38 1.36
N ASP A 33 -32.62 -0.17 0.12
CA ASP A 33 -31.84 0.60 -0.85
C ASP A 33 -31.52 2.03 -0.37
N GLU A 34 -32.36 2.62 0.48
CA GLU A 34 -32.12 3.94 1.07
C GLU A 34 -30.99 3.90 2.09
N GLU A 35 -30.96 2.90 2.97
CA GLU A 35 -29.86 2.66 3.90
C GLU A 35 -28.55 2.39 3.14
N LEU A 36 -28.60 1.64 2.04
CA LEU A 36 -27.43 1.39 1.18
C LEU A 36 -26.92 2.67 0.51
N ARG A 37 -27.83 3.51 -0.04
CA ARG A 37 -27.45 4.79 -0.66
C ARG A 37 -26.85 5.76 0.34
N ASN A 38 -27.42 5.85 1.54
CA ASN A 38 -26.89 6.71 2.61
C ASN A 38 -25.51 6.20 3.07
N TYR A 39 -25.36 4.89 3.29
CA TYR A 39 -24.08 4.29 3.64
C TYR A 39 -23.02 4.52 2.56
N PHE A 40 -23.37 4.35 1.28
CA PHE A 40 -22.48 4.62 0.16
C PHE A 40 -22.02 6.08 0.13
N LYS A 41 -22.94 7.02 0.33
CA LYS A 41 -22.62 8.45 0.37
C LYS A 41 -21.70 8.80 1.53
N ASP A 42 -22.02 8.31 2.73
CA ASP A 42 -21.28 8.56 3.97
C ASP A 42 -19.88 7.93 3.97
N HIS A 43 -19.66 6.92 3.11
CA HIS A 43 -18.38 6.22 2.97
C HIS A 43 -17.80 6.31 1.57
N SER A 44 -18.23 7.30 0.78
CA SER A 44 -17.84 7.46 -0.62
C SER A 44 -16.32 7.47 -0.81
N GLU A 45 -15.58 8.03 0.13
CA GLU A 45 -14.10 8.04 0.18
C GLU A 45 -13.48 6.63 0.12
N LYS A 46 -14.14 5.60 0.65
CA LYS A 46 -13.65 4.21 0.62
C LYS A 46 -13.78 3.56 -0.77
N TYR A 47 -14.57 4.16 -1.66
CA TYR A 47 -14.89 3.63 -2.98
C TYR A 47 -14.29 4.47 -4.12
N LEU A 48 -13.58 5.55 -3.80
CA LEU A 48 -12.85 6.31 -4.80
C LEU A 48 -11.60 5.51 -5.23
N THR A 49 -11.49 5.22 -6.53
CA THR A 49 -10.22 4.72 -7.12
C THR A 49 -9.40 5.93 -7.51
N ILE A 50 -8.65 6.48 -6.55
CA ILE A 50 -8.32 7.91 -6.63
C ILE A 50 -7.24 8.22 -7.68
N TYR A 51 -6.28 7.31 -7.94
CA TYR A 51 -5.19 7.55 -8.90
C TYR A 51 -4.69 6.23 -9.52
N SER A 52 -4.41 6.25 -10.83
CA SER A 52 -3.55 5.27 -11.49
C SER A 52 -2.24 5.93 -11.92
N TYR A 53 -1.18 5.11 -12.07
CA TYR A 53 0.15 5.59 -12.43
C TYR A 53 0.74 4.71 -13.53
N SER A 54 1.34 5.35 -14.54
CA SER A 54 2.39 4.73 -15.34
C SER A 54 3.72 5.30 -14.87
N LEU A 55 4.63 4.41 -14.44
CA LEU A 55 5.90 4.83 -13.87
C LEU A 55 7.01 3.82 -14.10
N TYR A 56 8.24 4.32 -14.08
CA TYR A 56 9.44 3.52 -13.93
C TYR A 56 9.98 3.63 -12.51
N GLN A 57 10.62 2.57 -12.01
CA GLN A 57 11.30 2.60 -10.72
C GLN A 57 12.64 1.89 -10.78
N ILE A 58 13.58 2.35 -9.97
CA ILE A 58 14.77 1.60 -9.58
C ILE A 58 14.87 1.53 -8.07
N THR A 59 15.43 0.44 -7.54
CA THR A 59 15.48 0.17 -6.11
C THR A 59 16.89 0.26 -5.54
N PHE A 60 16.99 0.67 -4.28
CA PHE A 60 18.19 0.65 -3.45
C PHE A 60 17.90 -0.26 -2.26
N SER A 61 18.46 -1.47 -2.30
CA SER A 61 18.14 -2.57 -1.38
C SER A 61 19.11 -2.62 -0.20
N PRO A 62 18.61 -2.82 1.03
CA PRO A 62 19.46 -2.99 2.21
C PRO A 62 20.33 -4.25 2.13
N ASP A 63 20.00 -5.22 1.27
CA ASP A 63 20.80 -6.43 1.05
C ASP A 63 22.13 -6.14 0.34
N LYS A 64 22.22 -5.01 -0.35
CA LYS A 64 23.40 -4.60 -1.15
C LYS A 64 24.07 -3.35 -0.62
N ARG A 65 23.39 -2.56 0.19
CA ARG A 65 23.78 -1.19 0.53
C ARG A 65 23.52 -0.92 2.00
N GLU A 66 24.51 -0.34 2.69
CA GLU A 66 24.39 0.05 4.09
C GLU A 66 23.46 1.26 4.26
N ASN A 67 23.48 2.21 3.32
CA ASN A 67 22.68 3.42 3.37
C ASN A 67 21.93 3.65 2.05
N THR A 68 20.85 2.88 1.88
CA THR A 68 19.98 2.94 0.70
C THR A 68 19.42 4.33 0.40
N PHE A 69 19.13 5.12 1.44
CA PHE A 69 18.64 6.50 1.27
C PHE A 69 19.71 7.39 0.64
N ASN A 70 20.92 7.40 1.22
CA ASN A 70 21.99 8.27 0.74
C ASN A 70 22.44 7.87 -0.68
N ASP A 71 22.52 6.57 -0.97
CA ASP A 71 22.87 6.09 -2.30
C ASP A 71 21.85 6.51 -3.37
N ALA A 72 20.56 6.49 -3.03
CA ALA A 72 19.50 6.99 -3.89
C ALA A 72 19.60 8.51 -4.13
N VAL A 73 19.86 9.29 -3.07
CA VAL A 73 20.07 10.75 -3.18
C VAL A 73 21.26 11.07 -4.09
N GLU A 74 22.40 10.44 -3.86
CA GLU A 74 23.62 10.68 -4.65
C GLU A 74 23.45 10.25 -6.11
N THR A 75 22.73 9.16 -6.35
CA THR A 75 22.39 8.73 -7.72
C THR A 75 21.52 9.75 -8.42
N LEU A 76 20.46 10.25 -7.76
CA LEU A 76 19.56 11.24 -8.34
C LEU A 76 20.29 12.58 -8.64
N LYS A 77 21.20 13.00 -7.76
CA LYS A 77 22.05 14.20 -7.98
C LYS A 77 22.98 14.05 -9.18
N ARG A 78 23.57 12.86 -9.37
CA ARG A 78 24.51 12.58 -10.45
C ARG A 78 23.83 12.42 -11.80
N TYR A 79 22.60 11.91 -11.81
CA TYR A 79 21.86 11.54 -13.02
C TYR A 79 20.44 12.14 -13.05
N PRO A 80 20.29 13.48 -12.93
CA PRO A 80 18.97 14.10 -12.77
C PRO A 80 18.07 13.98 -14.02
N THR A 81 18.67 13.79 -15.20
CA THR A 81 17.99 13.73 -16.50
C THR A 81 18.28 12.43 -17.24
N ALA A 82 18.77 11.40 -16.55
CA ALA A 82 19.06 10.11 -17.19
C ALA A 82 17.78 9.48 -17.75
N SER A 83 17.92 8.84 -18.90
CA SER A 83 16.88 7.98 -19.46
C SER A 83 16.63 6.77 -18.58
N PHE A 84 15.52 6.07 -18.82
CA PHE A 84 15.21 4.81 -18.15
C PHE A 84 16.35 3.79 -18.26
N GLU A 85 16.86 3.57 -19.47
CA GLU A 85 17.93 2.58 -19.72
C GLU A 85 19.22 2.94 -18.97
N GLU A 86 19.59 4.23 -18.93
CA GLU A 86 20.77 4.68 -18.19
C GLU A 86 20.61 4.54 -16.67
N MET A 87 19.40 4.78 -16.17
CA MET A 87 19.10 4.76 -14.73
C MET A 87 18.95 3.33 -14.20
N LYS A 88 18.46 2.40 -15.01
CA LYS A 88 18.26 0.98 -14.65
C LYS A 88 19.50 0.33 -14.04
N ASP A 89 20.68 0.61 -14.60
CA ASP A 89 21.96 0.06 -14.14
C ASP A 89 22.55 0.79 -12.92
N LYS A 90 21.88 1.84 -12.42
CA LYS A 90 22.27 2.56 -11.18
C LYS A 90 21.55 2.02 -9.94
N GLY A 91 20.42 1.35 -10.14
CA GLY A 91 19.70 0.63 -9.09
C GLY A 91 20.30 -0.74 -8.78
N ASP A 92 19.76 -1.40 -7.76
CA ASP A 92 20.00 -2.82 -7.52
C ASP A 92 19.06 -3.66 -8.38
N LYS A 93 19.44 -4.93 -8.61
CA LYS A 93 18.53 -5.92 -9.19
C LYS A 93 17.32 -6.10 -8.28
N PHE A 94 16.15 -5.97 -8.86
CA PHE A 94 14.88 -6.10 -8.17
C PHE A 94 14.04 -7.19 -8.85
N PRO A 95 13.35 -8.07 -8.08
CA PRO A 95 12.59 -9.17 -8.67
C PRO A 95 11.30 -8.74 -9.38
N PHE A 96 10.83 -7.51 -9.14
CA PHE A 96 9.63 -6.97 -9.78
C PHE A 96 9.99 -6.13 -11.01
N SER A 97 8.96 -5.80 -11.79
CA SER A 97 9.12 -4.97 -12.99
C SER A 97 9.75 -3.61 -12.64
N TYR A 98 10.58 -3.12 -13.56
CA TYR A 98 11.04 -1.75 -13.54
C TYR A 98 9.96 -0.78 -14.02
N PHE A 99 8.98 -1.25 -14.80
CA PHE A 99 7.91 -0.45 -15.37
C PHE A 99 6.54 -0.95 -14.90
N PHE A 100 5.69 0.00 -14.54
CA PHE A 100 4.29 -0.20 -14.21
C PHE A 100 3.45 0.59 -15.21
N ASP A 101 2.45 -0.06 -15.80
CA ASP A 101 1.55 0.54 -16.77
C ASP A 101 0.14 0.61 -16.20
N ASP A 102 -0.42 1.81 -16.12
CA ASP A 102 -1.77 2.11 -15.61
C ASP A 102 -2.12 1.35 -14.32
N VAL A 103 -1.18 1.28 -13.38
CA VAL A 103 -1.36 0.56 -12.11
C VAL A 103 -2.14 1.43 -11.13
N SER A 104 -3.17 0.87 -10.50
CA SER A 104 -3.91 1.58 -9.45
C SER A 104 -3.02 1.86 -8.23
N ALA A 105 -3.26 2.97 -7.52
CA ALA A 105 -2.56 3.29 -6.29
C ALA A 105 -2.63 2.13 -5.27
N ASN A 106 -3.77 1.45 -5.15
CA ASN A 106 -3.93 0.31 -4.25
C ASN A 106 -3.02 -0.85 -4.64
N GLU A 107 -2.96 -1.20 -5.92
CA GLU A 107 -2.11 -2.29 -6.42
C GLU A 107 -0.62 -1.95 -6.28
N LEU A 108 -0.23 -0.71 -6.59
CA LEU A 108 1.14 -0.23 -6.35
C LEU A 108 1.50 -0.31 -4.86
N GLY A 109 0.57 0.04 -3.98
CA GLY A 109 0.72 -0.06 -2.53
C GLY A 109 0.85 -1.51 -2.03
N LEU A 110 0.16 -2.47 -2.64
CA LEU A 110 0.31 -3.89 -2.34
C LEU A 110 1.69 -4.42 -2.74
N GLN A 111 2.28 -3.90 -3.81
CA GLN A 111 3.58 -4.35 -4.31
C GLN A 111 4.76 -3.71 -3.56
N LEU A 112 4.69 -2.42 -3.18
CA LEU A 112 5.84 -1.68 -2.63
C LEU A 112 5.70 -1.30 -1.15
N VAL A 113 4.48 -1.00 -0.69
CA VAL A 113 3.98 -0.79 0.68
C VAL A 113 2.81 0.20 0.60
N SER A 114 1.82 0.10 1.51
CA SER A 114 0.58 0.91 1.45
C SER A 114 0.78 2.43 1.37
N LYS A 115 1.88 2.96 1.92
CA LYS A 115 2.20 4.40 1.90
C LYS A 115 2.99 4.87 0.68
N PHE A 116 3.42 3.95 -0.19
CA PHE A 116 4.20 4.29 -1.37
C PHE A 116 3.45 5.24 -2.33
N PRO A 117 2.17 5.00 -2.67
CA PRO A 117 1.44 5.88 -3.58
C PRO A 117 1.25 7.30 -3.04
N ASP A 118 1.15 7.46 -1.72
CA ASP A 118 1.02 8.78 -1.08
C ASP A 118 2.22 9.69 -1.38
N ALA A 119 3.42 9.09 -1.53
CA ALA A 119 4.64 9.82 -1.88
C ALA A 119 4.67 10.30 -3.34
N LEU A 120 3.78 9.77 -4.19
CA LEU A 120 3.64 10.14 -5.61
C LEU A 120 2.61 11.24 -5.84
N LEU A 121 1.74 11.51 -4.85
CA LEU A 121 0.72 12.54 -4.95
C LEU A 121 1.35 13.91 -5.24
N ASN A 122 0.79 14.60 -6.24
CA ASN A 122 1.21 15.94 -6.67
C ASN A 122 2.69 16.05 -7.08
N LYS A 123 3.33 14.94 -7.45
CA LYS A 123 4.69 14.95 -7.98
C LYS A 123 4.71 15.32 -9.46
N GLU A 124 5.80 15.96 -9.87
CA GLU A 124 6.02 16.31 -11.27
C GLU A 124 6.17 15.03 -12.11
N VAL A 125 5.46 14.98 -13.23
CA VAL A 125 5.64 13.97 -14.28
C VAL A 125 6.90 14.28 -15.10
N ASN A 126 7.41 13.27 -15.81
CA ASN A 126 8.56 13.35 -16.69
C ASN A 126 9.88 13.70 -15.99
N LYS A 127 10.02 13.31 -14.72
CA LYS A 127 11.22 13.56 -13.91
C LYS A 127 11.43 12.47 -12.88
N TRP A 128 12.70 12.17 -12.61
CA TRP A 128 13.07 11.28 -11.50
C TRP A 128 12.80 11.94 -10.15
N ILE A 129 12.11 11.22 -9.28
CA ILE A 129 11.73 11.65 -7.93
C ILE A 129 12.14 10.59 -6.90
N GLY A 130 12.32 11.02 -5.66
CA GLY A 130 12.67 10.17 -4.52
C GLY A 130 13.79 10.79 -3.67
N PRO A 131 14.36 10.04 -2.73
CA PRO A 131 14.10 8.62 -2.47
C PRO A 131 12.72 8.38 -1.82
N ILE A 132 11.99 7.38 -2.29
CA ILE A 132 10.70 6.96 -1.73
C ILE A 132 10.91 5.66 -0.94
N PRO A 133 10.55 5.61 0.35
CA PRO A 133 10.72 4.41 1.16
C PRO A 133 9.71 3.32 0.77
N SER A 134 10.14 2.07 0.83
CA SER A 134 9.32 0.87 0.59
C SER A 134 9.70 -0.26 1.55
N GLY A 135 9.01 -1.40 1.44
CA GLY A 135 9.41 -2.64 2.12
C GLY A 135 10.77 -3.21 1.65
N PHE A 136 11.34 -2.68 0.56
CA PHE A 136 12.57 -3.17 -0.07
C PHE A 136 13.73 -2.16 -0.02
N GLY A 137 13.61 -1.10 0.78
CA GLY A 137 14.59 -0.04 0.89
C GLY A 137 14.06 1.28 0.34
N HIS A 138 14.79 1.89 -0.59
CA HIS A 138 14.42 3.17 -1.19
C HIS A 138 14.30 3.07 -2.70
N HIS A 139 13.39 3.82 -3.29
CA HIS A 139 13.16 3.85 -4.73
C HIS A 139 13.39 5.24 -5.30
N LEU A 140 13.90 5.29 -6.52
CA LEU A 140 13.74 6.43 -7.41
C LEU A 140 12.69 6.07 -8.45
N VAL A 141 11.77 6.99 -8.71
CA VAL A 141 10.61 6.78 -9.57
C VAL A 141 10.57 7.84 -10.67
N TYR A 142 10.13 7.47 -11.87
CA TYR A 142 9.86 8.39 -12.97
C TYR A 142 8.42 8.21 -13.40
N ILE A 143 7.56 9.20 -13.18
CA ILE A 143 6.15 9.15 -13.56
C ILE A 143 6.00 9.63 -15.00
N THR A 144 5.29 8.87 -15.84
CA THR A 144 5.00 9.20 -17.25
C THR A 144 3.56 9.64 -17.45
#